data_AF-A0A7G2JZV5-F1
#
_entry.id   AF-A0A7G2JZV5-F1
#
_cell.length_a   1.000
_cell.length_b   1.000
_cell.length_c   1.000
_cell.angle_alpha   90.00
_cell.angle_beta   90.00
_cell.angle_gamma   90.00
#
_symmetry.space_group_name_H-M   'P 1'
#
loop_
_entity.id
_entity.type
_entity.pdbx_description
1 polymer ?
#
loop_
_entity_poly.entity_id
_entity_poly.type
_entity_poly.pdbx_seq_one_letter_code
_entity_poly.pdbx_strand_id
1 'polypeptide(L)'
;MPDATTRYAKLQAGTCDLILFPNVADLAKMKTDPKVQLLEQKGLNVAYIAFNTEKAPFDNVKVRQALNYAVDKKAIIEAVYQGAGTSAKNPLPPTIWSYNDEIQDYPYDPEKAKQLLAEAGYPNGFETDFWIQPVIRASNPNPKRMAELI
;
A
#
# COMPACT_ATOMS: atom_id res chain seq x y z
N MET A 1 -4.17 -19.63 -8.74
CA MET A 1 -5.09 -19.63 -7.59
C MET A 1 -5.12 -18.24 -6.98
N PRO A 2 -6.20 -17.45 -7.16
CA PRO A 2 -6.23 -16.04 -6.77
C PRO A 2 -6.28 -15.82 -5.25
N ASP A 3 -7.02 -16.66 -4.52
CA ASP A 3 -7.19 -16.55 -3.07
C ASP A 3 -5.98 -17.06 -2.27
N ALA A 4 -5.48 -16.25 -1.33
CA ALA A 4 -4.28 -16.53 -0.55
C ALA A 4 -4.50 -17.64 0.50
N THR A 5 -5.67 -17.65 1.14
CA THR A 5 -6.04 -18.66 2.13
C THR A 5 -6.07 -20.05 1.51
N THR A 6 -6.67 -20.17 0.32
CA THR A 6 -6.70 -21.42 -0.44
C THR A 6 -5.30 -21.87 -0.86
N ARG A 7 -4.40 -20.95 -1.24
CA ARG A 7 -3.00 -21.29 -1.53
C ARG A 7 -2.32 -21.91 -0.31
N TYR A 8 -2.46 -21.29 0.87
CA TYR A 8 -1.85 -21.80 2.08
C TYR A 8 -2.41 -23.18 2.48
N ALA A 9 -3.72 -23.38 2.42
CA ALA A 9 -4.33 -24.67 2.71
C ALA A 9 -3.76 -25.80 1.83
N LYS A 10 -3.49 -25.52 0.55
CA LYS A 10 -2.88 -26.50 -0.37
C LYS A 10 -1.42 -26.82 -0.04
N LEU A 11 -0.65 -25.82 0.42
CA LEU A 11 0.71 -26.01 0.93
C LEU A 11 0.70 -26.92 2.16
N GLN A 12 -0.19 -26.65 3.12
CA GLN A 12 -0.34 -27.48 4.32
C GLN A 12 -0.77 -28.92 4.00
N ALA A 13 -1.60 -29.10 2.96
CA ALA A 13 -2.03 -30.41 2.48
C ALA A 13 -0.98 -31.14 1.62
N GLY A 14 0.16 -30.52 1.29
CA GLY A 14 1.19 -31.11 0.43
C GLY A 14 0.77 -31.25 -1.04
N THR A 15 -0.29 -30.56 -1.46
CA THR A 15 -0.77 -30.55 -2.86
C THR A 15 -0.12 -29.44 -3.69
N CYS A 16 0.66 -28.57 -3.06
CA CYS A 16 1.52 -27.56 -3.68
C CYS A 16 2.80 -27.45 -2.83
N ASP A 17 3.95 -27.36 -3.49
CA ASP A 17 5.26 -27.26 -2.80
C ASP A 17 5.69 -25.80 -2.54
N LEU A 18 5.11 -24.85 -3.28
CA LEU A 18 5.45 -23.43 -3.19
C LEU A 18 4.21 -22.56 -3.39
N ILE A 19 4.12 -21.49 -2.60
CA ILE A 19 3.11 -20.44 -2.76
C ILE A 19 3.78 -19.08 -2.85
N LEU A 20 3.19 -18.18 -3.64
CA LEU A 20 3.58 -16.79 -3.72
C LEU A 20 2.51 -15.92 -3.04
N PHE A 21 2.96 -14.77 -2.52
CA PHE A 21 2.11 -13.77 -1.87
C PHE A 21 1.21 -14.40 -0.78
N PRO A 22 1.79 -14.97 0.28
CA PRO A 22 1.01 -15.47 1.42
C PRO A 22 0.17 -14.33 2.01
N ASN A 23 -0.93 -14.70 2.68
CA ASN A 23 -1.70 -13.72 3.44
C ASN A 23 -0.86 -13.23 4.62
N VAL A 24 -0.77 -11.91 4.81
CA VAL A 24 0.02 -11.32 5.90
C VAL A 24 -0.42 -11.80 7.28
N ALA A 25 -1.72 -12.06 7.46
CA ALA A 25 -2.29 -12.59 8.70
C ALA A 25 -1.82 -14.03 9.03
N ASP A 26 -1.40 -14.80 8.02
CA ASP A 26 -0.94 -16.18 8.21
C ASP A 26 0.57 -16.28 8.48
N LEU A 27 1.33 -15.20 8.30
CA LEU A 27 2.81 -15.22 8.39
C LEU A 27 3.31 -15.72 9.76
N ALA A 28 2.68 -15.27 10.85
CA ALA A 28 3.04 -15.71 12.19
C ALA A 28 2.88 -17.23 12.36
N LYS A 29 1.80 -17.79 11.81
CA LYS A 29 1.54 -19.24 11.83
C LYS A 29 2.53 -19.98 10.94
N MET A 30 2.80 -19.48 9.72
CA MET A 30 3.75 -20.07 8.78
C MET A 30 5.16 -20.14 9.38
N LYS A 31 5.59 -19.10 10.12
CA LYS A 31 6.90 -19.04 10.77
C LYS A 31 7.11 -20.14 11.83
N THR A 32 6.03 -20.61 12.44
CA THR A 32 6.05 -21.67 13.47
C THR A 32 5.69 -23.06 12.93
N ASP A 33 5.26 -23.17 11.68
CA ASP A 33 4.83 -24.44 11.09
C ASP A 33 6.07 -25.26 10.66
N PRO A 34 6.35 -26.43 11.27
CA PRO A 34 7.54 -27.22 10.95
C PRO A 34 7.54 -27.81 9.53
N LYS A 35 6.40 -27.78 8.83
CA LYS A 35 6.27 -28.26 7.44
C LYS A 35 6.49 -27.15 6.41
N VAL A 36 6.63 -25.91 6.85
CA VAL A 36 6.70 -24.74 5.97
C VAL A 36 7.98 -23.98 6.24
N GLN A 37 8.76 -23.75 5.20
CA GLN A 37 9.85 -22.79 5.24
C GLN A 37 9.34 -21.43 4.75
N LEU A 38 9.22 -20.46 5.67
CA LEU A 38 8.92 -19.08 5.30
C LEU A 38 10.21 -18.38 4.88
N LEU A 39 10.30 -18.00 3.60
CA LEU A 39 11.41 -17.21 3.05
C LEU A 39 11.05 -15.72 3.09
N GLU A 40 11.87 -14.92 3.76
CA GLU A 40 11.68 -13.47 3.91
C GLU A 40 12.90 -12.71 3.39
N GLN A 41 12.66 -11.64 2.65
CA GLN A 41 13.71 -10.73 2.17
C GLN A 41 13.19 -9.31 2.05
N LYS A 42 14.09 -8.31 2.11
CA LYS A 42 13.72 -6.92 1.84
C LYS A 42 13.26 -6.77 0.38
N GLY A 43 12.07 -6.24 0.18
CA GLY A 43 11.49 -6.06 -1.15
C GLY A 43 12.20 -4.97 -1.96
N LEU A 44 12.41 -5.23 -3.25
CA LEU A 44 12.74 -4.19 -4.23
C LEU A 44 11.46 -3.76 -4.95
N ASN A 45 10.54 -3.15 -4.22
CA ASN A 45 9.25 -2.71 -4.74
C ASN A 45 8.73 -1.49 -3.95
N VAL A 46 7.69 -0.86 -4.49
CA VAL A 46 6.95 0.23 -3.85
C VAL A 46 5.48 0.11 -4.23
N ALA A 47 4.58 0.49 -3.31
CA ALA A 47 3.17 0.70 -3.61
C ALA A 47 2.89 2.20 -3.58
N TYR A 48 2.16 2.68 -4.58
CA TYR A 48 1.77 4.08 -4.70
C TYR A 48 0.41 4.16 -5.40
N ILE A 49 -0.22 5.32 -5.26
CA ILE A 49 -1.44 5.69 -5.97
C ILE A 49 -1.01 6.64 -7.08
N ALA A 50 -1.34 6.30 -8.31
CA ALA A 50 -1.05 7.16 -9.44
C ALA A 50 -2.21 8.13 -9.66
N PHE A 51 -1.90 9.41 -9.80
CA PHE A 51 -2.84 10.41 -10.25
C PHE A 51 -2.76 10.54 -11.77
N ASN A 52 -3.89 10.58 -12.46
CA ASN A 52 -3.92 10.98 -13.86
C ASN A 52 -3.78 12.51 -13.93
N THR A 53 -2.55 13.00 -14.08
CA THR A 53 -2.23 14.44 -14.05
C THR A 53 -2.72 15.21 -15.27
N GLU A 54 -3.33 14.56 -16.26
CA GLU A 54 -3.93 15.21 -17.44
C GLU A 54 -5.43 15.43 -17.27
N LYS A 55 -6.02 14.95 -16.17
CA LYS A 55 -7.46 15.03 -15.90
C LYS A 55 -7.73 15.84 -14.64
N ALA A 56 -8.55 16.88 -14.77
CA ALA A 56 -9.06 17.61 -13.60
C ALA A 56 -9.80 16.66 -12.63
N PRO A 57 -9.65 16.83 -11.31
CA PRO A 57 -8.90 17.91 -10.63
C PRO A 57 -7.42 17.58 -10.35
N PHE A 58 -6.91 16.46 -10.88
CA PHE A 58 -5.60 15.92 -10.55
C PHE A 58 -4.44 16.57 -11.34
N ASP A 59 -4.75 17.38 -12.35
CA ASP A 59 -3.81 18.29 -13.01
C ASP A 59 -3.27 19.36 -12.04
N ASN A 60 -4.08 19.76 -11.05
CA ASN A 60 -3.69 20.71 -10.02
C ASN A 60 -2.77 20.09 -8.94
N VAL A 61 -1.56 20.65 -8.78
CA VAL A 61 -0.57 20.21 -7.78
C VAL A 61 -1.14 20.31 -6.35
N LYS A 62 -1.89 21.36 -6.02
CA LYS A 62 -2.47 21.55 -4.68
C LYS A 62 -3.45 20.45 -4.33
N VAL A 63 -4.24 19.97 -5.31
CA VAL A 63 -5.14 18.83 -5.11
C VAL A 63 -4.34 17.57 -4.79
N ARG A 64 -3.29 17.26 -5.56
CA ARG A 64 -2.44 16.08 -5.28
C ARG A 64 -1.72 16.16 -3.94
N GLN A 65 -1.27 17.35 -3.54
CA GLN A 65 -0.67 17.57 -2.22
C GLN A 65 -1.69 17.40 -1.11
N ALA A 66 -2.90 17.96 -1.25
CA ALA A 66 -3.98 17.79 -0.29
C ALA A 66 -4.30 16.32 -0.04
N LEU A 67 -4.38 15.52 -1.11
CA LEU A 67 -4.63 14.08 -1.01
C LEU A 67 -3.49 13.32 -0.32
N ASN A 68 -2.23 13.78 -0.41
CA ASN A 68 -1.14 13.18 0.35
C ASN A 68 -1.28 13.45 1.87
N TYR A 69 -1.67 14.67 2.25
CA TYR A 69 -1.91 15.02 3.66
C TYR A 69 -3.17 14.32 4.23
N ALA A 70 -4.14 13.98 3.39
CA ALA A 70 -5.39 13.33 3.82
C ALA A 70 -5.26 11.83 4.11
N VAL A 71 -4.16 11.17 3.72
CA VAL A 71 -4.01 9.72 3.82
C VAL A 71 -3.19 9.33 5.06
N ASP A 72 -3.80 8.56 5.96
CA ASP A 72 -3.09 7.99 7.10
C ASP A 72 -2.29 6.73 6.67
N LYS A 73 -1.05 6.96 6.23
CA LYS A 73 -0.13 5.88 5.86
C LYS A 73 0.12 4.91 7.02
N LYS A 74 0.12 5.37 8.27
CA LYS A 74 0.39 4.52 9.43
C LYS A 74 -0.76 3.54 9.63
N ALA A 75 -2.00 4.02 9.62
CA ALA A 75 -3.18 3.17 9.71
C ALA A 75 -3.24 2.13 8.57
N ILE A 76 -2.86 2.52 7.35
CA ILE A 76 -2.76 1.59 6.22
C ILE A 76 -1.71 0.51 6.47
N ILE A 77 -0.49 0.88 6.90
CA ILE A 77 0.58 -0.09 7.18
C ILE A 77 0.14 -1.09 8.26
N GLU A 78 -0.47 -0.60 9.34
CA GLU A 78 -0.94 -1.46 10.44
C GLU A 78 -2.06 -2.41 9.98
N ALA A 79 -3.08 -1.90 9.29
CA ALA A 79 -4.26 -2.68 8.91
C ALA A 79 -4.04 -3.62 7.71
N VAL A 80 -3.24 -3.18 6.73
CA VAL A 80 -3.06 -3.89 5.44
C VAL A 80 -1.77 -4.70 5.42
N TYR A 81 -0.68 -4.19 5.97
CA TYR A 81 0.65 -4.82 5.85
C TYR A 81 1.05 -5.59 7.10
N GLN A 82 0.48 -5.29 8.28
CA GLN A 82 0.67 -6.04 9.53
C GLN A 82 2.16 -6.30 9.86
N GLY A 83 3.02 -5.30 9.64
CA GLY A 83 4.46 -5.39 9.87
C GLY A 83 5.29 -5.94 8.69
N ALA A 84 4.66 -6.43 7.63
CA ALA A 84 5.31 -6.89 6.40
C ALA A 84 5.61 -5.76 5.39
N GLY A 85 5.50 -4.49 5.82
CA GLY A 85 5.73 -3.31 5.00
C GLY A 85 6.07 -2.09 5.86
N THR A 86 6.67 -1.08 5.23
CA THR A 86 7.05 0.19 5.87
C THR A 86 6.51 1.36 5.06
N SER A 87 6.24 2.49 5.72
CA SER A 87 5.82 3.71 5.01
C SER A 87 6.89 4.13 4.00
N ALA A 88 6.44 4.51 2.79
CA ALA A 88 7.30 4.99 1.73
C ALA A 88 7.23 6.52 1.62
N LYS A 89 8.41 7.16 1.57
CA LYS A 89 8.60 8.60 1.32
C LYS A 89 9.27 8.91 -0.03
N ASN A 90 9.77 7.88 -0.71
CA ASN A 90 10.44 7.95 -2.00
C ASN A 90 9.83 6.94 -2.98
N PRO A 91 9.96 7.16 -4.30
CA PRO A 91 9.57 6.17 -5.32
C PRO A 91 10.52 4.95 -5.34
N LEU A 92 11.74 5.08 -4.79
CA LEU A 92 12.70 3.99 -4.65
C LEU A 92 12.62 3.43 -3.23
N PRO A 93 12.77 2.11 -3.02
CA PRO A 93 12.90 1.53 -1.70
C PRO A 93 14.28 1.83 -1.08
N PRO A 94 14.41 1.80 0.27
CA PRO A 94 15.68 2.04 0.97
C PRO A 94 16.80 1.04 0.67
N THR A 95 16.49 -0.05 -0.03
CA THR A 95 17.46 -1.06 -0.47
C THR A 95 18.26 -0.64 -1.71
N ILE A 96 17.86 0.44 -2.40
CA ILE A 96 18.56 0.96 -3.56
C ILE A 96 19.65 1.95 -3.14
N TRP A 97 20.83 1.83 -3.74
CA TRP A 97 22.03 2.64 -3.45
C TRP A 97 21.81 4.16 -3.61
N SER A 98 20.86 4.58 -4.45
CA SER A 98 20.54 5.98 -4.73
C SER A 98 19.34 6.50 -3.92
N TYR A 99 18.94 5.81 -2.85
CA TYR A 99 17.86 6.27 -1.98
C TYR A 99 18.26 7.57 -1.27
N ASN A 100 17.37 8.57 -1.28
CA ASN A 100 17.62 9.85 -0.63
C ASN A 100 16.90 9.93 0.72
N ASP A 101 17.65 9.83 1.81
CA ASP A 101 17.12 9.91 3.17
C ASP A 101 16.74 11.34 3.61
N GLU A 102 17.19 12.38 2.90
CA GLU A 102 16.91 13.79 3.24
C GLU A 102 15.46 14.19 2.93
N ILE A 103 14.79 13.46 2.03
CA ILE A 103 13.39 13.70 1.68
C ILE A 103 12.50 13.55 2.92
N GLN A 104 11.68 14.56 3.15
CA GLN A 104 10.67 14.58 4.21
C GLN A 104 9.34 14.08 3.64
N ASP A 105 8.70 13.17 4.36
CA ASP A 105 7.40 12.64 3.95
C ASP A 105 6.28 13.66 4.26
N TYR A 106 5.16 13.51 3.58
CA TYR A 106 3.92 14.19 3.93
C TYR A 106 3.37 13.60 5.23
N PRO A 107 3.23 14.40 6.31
CA PRO A 107 2.53 13.92 7.51
C PRO A 107 1.03 13.77 7.22
N TYR A 108 0.38 12.93 8.01
CA TYR A 108 -1.08 12.87 8.03
C TYR A 108 -1.63 14.12 8.72
N ASP A 109 -2.29 14.99 7.95
CA ASP A 109 -2.87 16.26 8.39
C ASP A 109 -4.15 16.59 7.58
N PRO A 110 -5.32 16.08 8.02
CA PRO A 110 -6.59 16.35 7.35
C PRO A 110 -6.97 17.82 7.29
N GLU A 111 -6.54 18.64 8.26
CA GLU A 111 -6.85 20.07 8.27
C GLU A 111 -6.06 20.81 7.20
N LYS A 112 -4.77 20.48 7.04
CA LYS A 112 -3.96 20.98 5.93
C LYS A 112 -4.51 20.53 4.57
N ALA A 113 -4.98 19.29 4.47
CA ALA A 113 -5.61 18.78 3.26
C ALA A 113 -6.85 19.60 2.88
N LYS A 114 -7.78 19.84 3.82
CA LYS A 114 -8.98 20.67 3.60
C LYS A 114 -8.62 22.09 3.18
N GLN A 115 -7.62 22.70 3.83
CA GLN A 115 -7.12 24.03 3.45
C GLN A 115 -6.66 24.06 1.99
N LEU A 116 -5.82 23.10 1.59
CA LEU A 116 -5.27 23.03 0.24
C LEU A 116 -6.36 22.77 -0.81
N LEU A 117 -7.38 21.96 -0.50
CA LEU A 117 -8.54 21.76 -1.37
C LEU A 117 -9.36 23.05 -1.55
N ALA A 118 -9.63 23.78 -0.47
CA ALA A 118 -10.33 25.06 -0.55
C ALA A 118 -9.55 26.08 -1.40
N GLU A 119 -8.23 26.19 -1.19
CA GLU A 119 -7.34 27.03 -2.00
C GLU A 119 -7.28 26.60 -3.48
N ALA A 120 -7.52 25.33 -3.77
CA ALA A 120 -7.57 24.78 -5.11
C ALA A 120 -8.94 24.93 -5.79
N GLY A 121 -9.93 25.54 -5.12
CA GLY A 121 -11.29 25.73 -5.63
C GLY A 121 -12.27 24.60 -5.31
N TYR A 122 -11.90 23.68 -4.40
CA TYR A 122 -12.73 22.54 -3.97
C TYR A 122 -13.04 22.60 -2.46
N PRO A 123 -13.65 23.67 -1.93
CA PRO A 123 -13.92 23.81 -0.49
C PRO A 123 -14.88 22.73 0.06
N ASN A 124 -15.70 22.15 -0.82
CA ASN A 124 -16.64 21.07 -0.50
C ASN A 124 -16.19 19.71 -1.04
N GLY A 125 -14.94 19.59 -1.49
CA GLY A 125 -14.41 18.38 -2.12
C GLY A 125 -14.92 18.13 -3.54
N PHE A 126 -14.76 16.89 -3.99
CA PHE A 126 -15.18 16.39 -5.31
C PHE A 126 -15.31 14.87 -5.26
N GLU A 127 -16.02 14.29 -6.23
CA GLU A 127 -16.10 12.84 -6.42
C GLU A 127 -15.07 12.36 -7.44
N THR A 128 -14.57 11.14 -7.25
CA THR A 128 -13.63 10.53 -8.18
C THR A 128 -13.65 9.02 -8.10
N ASP A 129 -13.13 8.36 -9.14
CA ASP A 129 -12.98 6.91 -9.17
C ASP A 129 -11.64 6.50 -8.58
N PHE A 130 -11.64 5.56 -7.64
CA PHE A 130 -10.42 4.94 -7.12
C PHE A 130 -10.25 3.54 -7.72
N TRP A 131 -9.29 3.39 -8.62
CA TRP A 131 -9.06 2.14 -9.32
C TRP A 131 -8.17 1.21 -8.48
N ILE A 132 -8.69 0.03 -8.15
CA ILE A 132 -7.95 -0.99 -7.41
C ILE A 132 -7.55 -2.16 -8.30
N GLN A 133 -6.39 -2.74 -8.02
CA GLN A 133 -5.98 -3.99 -8.64
C GLN A 133 -6.87 -5.13 -8.13
N PRO A 134 -7.34 -6.04 -9.02
CA PRO A 134 -8.19 -7.16 -8.61
C PRO A 134 -7.41 -8.31 -7.96
N VAL A 135 -6.08 -8.22 -7.91
CA VAL A 135 -5.18 -9.29 -7.45
C VAL A 135 -4.12 -8.76 -6.49
N ILE A 136 -3.69 -9.63 -5.59
CA ILE A 136 -2.61 -9.39 -4.64
C ILE A 136 -1.28 -9.21 -5.40
N ARG A 137 -0.45 -8.25 -4.93
CA ARG A 137 0.91 -8.02 -5.43
C ARG A 137 1.91 -8.05 -4.28
N ALA A 138 3.18 -8.27 -4.60
CA ALA A 138 4.28 -8.20 -3.63
C ALA A 138 4.30 -6.87 -2.87
N SER A 139 3.99 -5.76 -3.56
CA SER A 139 3.97 -4.43 -2.98
C SER A 139 2.65 -4.06 -2.30
N ASN A 140 1.54 -4.76 -2.59
CA ASN A 140 0.25 -4.47 -1.98
C ASN A 140 -0.52 -5.78 -1.69
N PRO A 141 -0.54 -6.23 -0.42
CA PRO A 141 -1.10 -7.52 -0.04
C PRO A 141 -2.64 -7.53 -0.07
N ASN A 142 -3.30 -6.36 0.03
CA ASN A 142 -4.75 -6.25 0.00
C ASN A 142 -5.22 -4.90 -0.59
N PRO A 143 -5.28 -4.77 -1.94
CA PRO A 143 -5.64 -3.52 -2.60
C PRO A 143 -7.03 -3.00 -2.25
N LYS A 144 -7.99 -3.91 -2.06
CA LYS A 144 -9.36 -3.56 -1.68
C LYS A 144 -9.38 -2.92 -0.29
N ARG A 145 -8.75 -3.56 0.70
CA ARG A 145 -8.71 -3.02 2.07
C ARG A 145 -7.96 -1.69 2.14
N MET A 146 -6.89 -1.54 1.37
CA MET A 146 -6.16 -0.27 1.28
C MET A 146 -7.07 0.85 0.77
N ALA A 147 -7.88 0.61 -0.27
CA ALA A 147 -8.78 1.62 -0.82
C ALA A 147 -9.96 1.97 0.10
N GLU A 148 -10.44 1.03 0.93
CA GLU A 148 -11.47 1.32 1.94
C GLU A 148 -10.99 2.23 3.08
N LEU A 149 -9.66 2.35 3.26
CA LEU A 149 -9.04 3.18 4.29
C LEU A 149 -8.67 4.57 3.80
N ILE A 150 -8.82 4.83 2.50
CA ILE A 150 -8.55 6.12 1.83
C ILE A 150 -9.87 6.81 1.57
#